data_AF-A0A7V3CQF3-F1
#
_entry.id   AF-A0A7V3CQF3-F1
#
_cell.length_a   1.000
_cell.length_b   1.000
_cell.length_c   1.000
_cell.angle_alpha   90.00
_cell.angle_beta   90.00
_cell.angle_gamma   90.00
#
_symmetry.space_group_name_H-M   'P 1'
#
loop_
_entity.id
_entity.type
_entity.pdbx_description
1 polymer ?
#
loop_
_entity_poly.entity_id
_entity_poly.type
_entity_poly.pdbx_seq_one_letter_code
_entity_poly.pdbx_strand_id
1 'polypeptide(L)'
;MPRLPAAEEQAIGTVVTRLRILALEPYYGGSHRAVLDGLVDHVDADWTLLTLPPRKWKWRMRGAAITMAEAARELARPDDRAPFDLVFASTFLNLAEWRGLAGGALARVPAVVYYHENQLVYPNRHTAEWDLQFPLTNITTALSAECCVFNTRWNLDTFVAEIPGFIRQFPDHHPRGVAERIAAKSTVLAPPFDPTPFDSAPVARSERCRIVWPHRWEHDKNPEEFFSAVSRLAAEGLDFEVAVAGQAFRETEETMRQAAEALGDRLVHCDQPADRSEYAQLLASADVAVSTAINEFFGIAMIEACYAGCLPLVPARLAYPEVYGPDRCYRDADELVARLRDAIVHRPEPMAARALAERYTFERLAPRYAELFAAVAHGAARP
;
A
#
# COMPACT_ATOMS: atom_id res chain seq x y z
N MET A 1 -23.75 -44.70 -54.34
CA MET A 1 -24.18 -43.35 -53.90
C MET A 1 -25.54 -43.52 -53.24
N PRO A 2 -25.80 -42.97 -52.03
CA PRO A 2 -25.40 -41.62 -51.60
C PRO A 2 -24.48 -41.60 -50.35
N ARG A 3 -23.66 -40.54 -50.25
CA ARG A 3 -22.89 -40.19 -49.04
C ARG A 3 -23.82 -39.40 -48.11
N LEU A 4 -23.86 -39.78 -46.84
CA LEU A 4 -24.47 -39.00 -45.76
C LEU A 4 -23.69 -37.70 -45.56
N PRO A 5 -24.35 -36.56 -45.26
CA PRO A 5 -23.66 -35.33 -44.92
C PRO A 5 -22.95 -35.47 -43.58
N ALA A 6 -21.72 -34.96 -43.51
CA ALA A 6 -20.97 -34.85 -42.27
C ALA A 6 -21.70 -33.91 -41.30
N ALA A 7 -21.79 -34.31 -40.03
CA ALA A 7 -22.28 -33.47 -38.96
C ALA A 7 -21.31 -32.29 -38.75
N GLU A 8 -21.84 -31.07 -38.84
CA GLU A 8 -21.13 -29.87 -38.41
C GLU A 8 -20.97 -29.92 -36.90
N GLU A 9 -19.74 -30.09 -36.43
CA GLU A 9 -19.34 -29.81 -35.05
C GLU A 9 -19.50 -28.30 -34.81
N GLN A 10 -20.62 -27.91 -34.18
CA GLN A 10 -20.72 -26.60 -33.53
C GLN A 10 -19.74 -26.59 -32.36
N ALA A 11 -18.60 -25.93 -32.56
CA ALA A 11 -17.72 -25.53 -31.48
C ALA A 11 -18.51 -24.63 -30.52
N ILE A 12 -18.88 -25.18 -29.36
CA ILE A 12 -19.40 -24.41 -28.23
C ILE A 12 -18.25 -23.55 -27.72
N GLY A 13 -18.09 -22.35 -28.29
CA GLY A 13 -17.24 -21.33 -27.73
C GLY A 13 -17.70 -21.05 -26.31
N THR A 14 -16.89 -21.42 -25.32
CA THR A 14 -17.14 -21.07 -23.93
C THR A 14 -17.04 -19.55 -23.86
N VAL A 15 -18.18 -18.86 -23.76
CA VAL A 15 -18.20 -17.44 -23.43
C VAL A 15 -17.69 -17.35 -21.99
N VAL A 16 -16.40 -17.08 -21.83
CA VAL A 16 -15.86 -16.70 -20.51
C VAL A 16 -16.45 -15.33 -20.22
N THR A 17 -17.48 -15.29 -19.38
CA THR A 17 -18.07 -14.03 -18.94
C THR A 17 -17.06 -13.32 -18.05
N ARG A 18 -16.71 -12.08 -18.42
CA ARG A 18 -15.83 -11.20 -17.66
C ARG A 18 -16.42 -10.97 -16.26
N LEU A 19 -15.56 -11.00 -15.23
CA LEU A 19 -15.99 -10.88 -13.84
C LEU A 19 -16.48 -9.47 -13.56
N ARG A 20 -17.65 -9.29 -12.93
CA ARG A 20 -18.17 -7.96 -12.56
C ARG A 20 -17.75 -7.61 -11.13
N ILE A 21 -16.89 -6.61 -10.96
CA ILE A 21 -16.30 -6.24 -9.67
C ILE A 21 -16.79 -4.87 -9.22
N LEU A 22 -17.37 -4.81 -8.02
CA LEU A 22 -17.63 -3.55 -7.32
C LEU A 22 -16.44 -3.19 -6.44
N ALA A 23 -15.70 -2.15 -6.81
CA ALA A 23 -14.64 -1.58 -5.99
C ALA A 23 -15.17 -0.52 -5.04
N LEU A 24 -14.93 -0.68 -3.73
CA LEU A 24 -15.30 0.25 -2.67
C LEU A 24 -14.04 0.84 -2.04
N GLU A 25 -13.71 2.09 -2.39
CA GLU A 25 -12.52 2.78 -1.86
C GLU A 25 -12.90 4.09 -1.14
N PRO A 26 -13.13 4.03 0.19
CA PRO A 26 -13.47 5.22 0.98
C PRO A 26 -12.38 6.30 1.02
N TYR A 27 -11.13 5.96 0.73
CA TYR A 27 -10.02 6.90 0.76
C TYR A 27 -9.25 6.85 -0.57
N TYR A 28 -9.86 7.42 -1.61
CA TYR A 28 -9.32 7.35 -2.97
C TYR A 28 -8.25 8.42 -3.23
N GLY A 29 -7.03 8.17 -2.78
CA GLY A 29 -5.88 9.05 -2.99
C GLY A 29 -4.55 8.34 -2.72
N GLY A 30 -3.44 8.98 -3.10
CA GLY A 30 -2.10 8.43 -2.91
C GLY A 30 -1.97 6.99 -3.45
N SER A 31 -1.38 6.11 -2.64
CA SER A 31 -1.18 4.70 -2.98
C SER A 31 -2.48 3.91 -3.14
N HIS A 32 -3.56 4.24 -2.42
CA HIS A 32 -4.86 3.57 -2.57
C HIS A 32 -5.40 3.74 -3.99
N ARG A 33 -5.39 4.98 -4.47
CA ARG A 33 -5.78 5.31 -5.85
C ARG A 33 -4.85 4.65 -6.86
N ALA A 34 -3.53 4.79 -6.68
CA ALA A 34 -2.56 4.26 -7.64
C ALA A 34 -2.69 2.73 -7.81
N VAL A 35 -2.89 2.00 -6.71
CA VAL A 35 -3.11 0.55 -6.74
C VAL A 35 -4.44 0.22 -7.40
N LEU A 36 -5.53 0.87 -7.00
CA LEU A 36 -6.85 0.58 -7.58
C LEU A 36 -6.91 0.90 -9.07
N ASP A 37 -6.44 2.06 -9.50
CA ASP A 37 -6.44 2.48 -10.91
C ASP A 37 -5.63 1.50 -11.75
N GLY A 38 -4.42 1.14 -11.32
CA GLY A 38 -3.63 0.19 -12.08
C GLY A 38 -4.20 -1.24 -12.04
N LEU A 39 -4.89 -1.67 -10.98
CA LEU A 39 -5.62 -2.94 -11.01
C LEU A 39 -6.78 -2.90 -12.02
N VAL A 40 -7.50 -1.78 -12.13
CA VAL A 40 -8.54 -1.59 -13.15
C VAL A 40 -7.95 -1.71 -14.55
N ASP A 41 -6.76 -1.16 -14.77
CA ASP A 41 -6.09 -1.19 -16.07
C ASP A 41 -5.51 -2.58 -16.43
N HIS A 42 -5.07 -3.36 -15.44
CA HIS A 42 -4.32 -4.60 -15.66
C HIS A 42 -5.10 -5.89 -15.38
N VAL A 43 -6.24 -5.82 -14.69
CA VAL A 43 -7.09 -6.99 -14.41
C VAL A 43 -8.33 -6.94 -15.30
N ASP A 44 -8.46 -7.96 -16.14
CA ASP A 44 -9.57 -8.11 -17.09
C ASP A 44 -10.91 -8.42 -16.39
N ALA A 45 -11.57 -7.37 -15.90
CA ALA A 45 -12.86 -7.41 -15.23
C ALA A 45 -13.74 -6.21 -15.60
N ASP A 46 -15.05 -6.33 -15.42
CA ASP A 46 -16.01 -5.24 -15.57
C ASP A 46 -16.09 -4.49 -14.23
N TRP A 47 -15.32 -3.41 -14.12
CA TRP A 47 -15.18 -2.64 -12.89
C TRP A 47 -16.27 -1.60 -12.72
N THR A 48 -16.83 -1.52 -11.52
CA THR A 48 -17.64 -0.40 -11.05
C THR A 48 -17.01 0.18 -9.79
N LEU A 49 -16.67 1.46 -9.80
CA LEU A 49 -15.95 2.11 -8.71
C LEU A 49 -16.90 3.01 -7.92
N LEU A 50 -16.97 2.80 -6.60
CA LEU A 50 -17.53 3.74 -5.65
C LEU A 50 -16.38 4.26 -4.77
N THR A 51 -16.00 5.51 -5.01
CA THR A 51 -14.85 6.14 -4.36
C THR A 51 -15.28 7.37 -3.56
N LEU A 52 -14.59 7.65 -2.45
CA LEU A 52 -14.73 8.92 -1.73
C LEU A 52 -13.40 9.70 -1.67
N PRO A 53 -13.45 11.04 -1.65
CA PRO A 53 -12.23 11.85 -1.63
C PRO A 53 -11.32 11.57 -0.42
N PRO A 54 -9.98 11.63 -0.58
CA PRO A 54 -8.98 11.22 0.42
C PRO A 54 -8.76 12.31 1.48
N ARG A 55 -9.82 12.64 2.22
CA ARG A 55 -9.80 13.65 3.28
C ARG A 55 -10.65 13.18 4.45
N LYS A 56 -10.29 13.64 5.64
CA LYS A 56 -10.99 13.30 6.90
C LYS A 56 -11.08 11.78 7.08
N TRP A 57 -9.93 11.11 7.13
CA TRP A 57 -9.79 9.65 7.19
C TRP A 57 -10.68 9.02 8.28
N LYS A 58 -10.78 9.63 9.46
CA LYS A 58 -11.67 9.23 10.55
C LYS A 58 -13.15 9.15 10.11
N TRP A 59 -13.61 10.15 9.34
CA TRP A 59 -14.96 10.14 8.78
C TRP A 59 -15.12 9.12 7.65
N ARG A 60 -14.06 8.86 6.87
CA ARG A 60 -14.10 7.77 5.87
C ARG A 60 -14.33 6.42 6.52
N MET A 61 -13.66 6.13 7.63
CA MET A 61 -13.85 4.88 8.34
C MET A 61 -15.23 4.71 8.99
N ARG A 62 -15.88 5.80 9.40
CA ARG A 62 -17.18 5.75 10.09
C ARG A 62 -18.40 5.93 9.16
N GLY A 63 -18.27 6.79 8.15
CA GLY A 63 -19.40 7.22 7.32
C GLY A 63 -19.49 6.54 5.96
N ALA A 64 -18.41 5.94 5.46
CA ALA A 64 -18.39 5.43 4.09
C ALA A 64 -19.36 4.27 3.86
N ALA A 65 -19.55 3.39 4.85
CA ALA A 65 -20.52 2.30 4.75
C ALA A 65 -21.93 2.80 4.43
N ILE A 66 -22.36 3.92 5.03
CA ILE A 66 -23.67 4.55 4.78
C ILE A 66 -23.76 5.07 3.35
N THR A 67 -22.82 5.95 2.97
CA THR A 67 -22.83 6.60 1.65
C THR A 67 -22.68 5.59 0.51
N MET A 68 -21.77 4.62 0.66
CA MET A 68 -21.51 3.64 -0.39
C MET A 68 -22.59 2.56 -0.48
N ALA A 69 -23.29 2.24 0.61
CA ALA A 69 -24.44 1.33 0.56
C ALA A 69 -25.63 1.96 -0.17
N GLU A 70 -25.86 3.27 -0.01
CA GLU A 70 -26.85 4.01 -0.78
C GLU A 70 -26.53 3.99 -2.28
N ALA A 71 -25.31 4.40 -2.66
CA ALA A 71 -24.87 4.37 -4.06
C ALA A 71 -24.90 2.95 -4.66
N ALA A 72 -24.51 1.91 -3.90
CA ALA A 72 -24.55 0.54 -4.38
C ALA A 72 -26.00 0.05 -4.66
N ARG A 73 -26.98 0.50 -3.86
CA ARG A 73 -28.40 0.16 -4.08
C ARG A 73 -28.98 0.81 -5.33
N GLU A 74 -28.54 2.00 -5.69
CA GLU A 74 -28.93 2.65 -6.96
C GLU A 74 -28.46 1.86 -8.19
N LEU A 75 -27.37 1.10 -8.05
CA LEU A 75 -26.82 0.21 -9.08
C LEU A 75 -27.50 -1.17 -9.08
N ALA A 76 -28.22 -1.53 -8.01
CA ALA A 76 -28.89 -2.82 -7.90
C ALA A 76 -30.13 -2.89 -8.79
N ARG A 77 -30.38 -4.08 -9.35
CA ARG A 77 -31.53 -4.31 -10.22
C ARG A 77 -32.82 -4.53 -9.41
N PRO A 78 -34.01 -4.21 -9.96
CA PRO A 78 -35.29 -4.40 -9.29
C PRO A 78 -35.63 -5.86 -8.95
N ASP A 79 -34.97 -6.82 -9.60
CA ASP A 79 -35.24 -8.27 -9.50
C ASP A 79 -34.45 -8.96 -8.38
N ASP A 80 -33.85 -8.21 -7.45
CA ASP A 80 -32.98 -8.68 -6.36
C ASP A 80 -31.89 -9.65 -6.82
N ARG A 81 -31.38 -9.47 -8.05
CA ARG A 81 -30.16 -10.14 -8.51
C ARG A 81 -28.97 -9.23 -8.29
N ALA A 82 -27.90 -9.76 -7.69
CA ALA A 82 -26.68 -9.00 -7.50
C ALA A 82 -26.09 -8.64 -8.88
N PRO A 83 -25.82 -7.35 -9.15
CA PRO A 83 -25.21 -6.94 -10.41
C PRO A 83 -23.71 -7.25 -10.46
N PHE A 84 -23.11 -7.70 -9.35
CA PHE A 84 -21.69 -7.97 -9.19
C PHE A 84 -21.44 -9.42 -8.78
N ASP A 85 -20.29 -9.94 -9.21
CA ASP A 85 -19.78 -11.25 -8.84
C ASP A 85 -18.81 -11.15 -7.65
N LEU A 86 -18.22 -9.98 -7.42
CA LEU A 86 -17.25 -9.72 -6.36
C LEU A 86 -17.33 -8.28 -5.85
N VAL A 87 -17.12 -8.09 -4.54
CA VAL A 87 -16.79 -6.80 -3.93
C VAL A 87 -15.28 -6.77 -3.63
N PHE A 88 -14.59 -5.73 -4.09
CA PHE A 88 -13.21 -5.44 -3.68
C PHE A 88 -13.22 -4.16 -2.84
N ALA A 89 -12.85 -4.25 -1.57
CA ALA A 89 -12.90 -3.11 -0.65
C ALA A 89 -11.56 -2.88 0.05
N SER A 90 -11.29 -1.64 0.46
CA SER A 90 -10.09 -1.31 1.23
C SER A 90 -10.33 -1.36 2.75
N THR A 91 -9.26 -1.37 3.55
CA THR A 91 -9.25 -1.31 5.03
C THR A 91 -10.23 -0.29 5.63
N PHE A 92 -10.49 0.80 4.90
CA PHE A 92 -11.28 1.92 5.41
C PHE A 92 -12.78 1.62 5.50
N LEU A 93 -13.29 0.64 4.76
CA LEU A 93 -14.71 0.35 4.77
C LEU A 93 -15.04 -0.53 5.99
N ASN A 94 -16.10 -0.19 6.72
CA ASN A 94 -16.79 -1.16 7.57
C ASN A 94 -17.68 -2.07 6.70
N LEU A 95 -17.16 -3.22 6.27
CA LEU A 95 -17.85 -4.11 5.35
C LEU A 95 -19.10 -4.75 5.99
N ALA A 96 -19.08 -5.01 7.29
CA ALA A 96 -20.23 -5.56 8.01
C ALA A 96 -21.41 -4.58 8.00
N GLU A 97 -21.15 -3.31 8.29
CA GLU A 97 -22.17 -2.24 8.20
C GLU A 97 -22.63 -2.02 6.77
N TRP A 98 -21.70 -1.98 5.80
CA TRP A 98 -22.07 -1.83 4.40
C TRP A 98 -23.01 -2.95 3.93
N ARG A 99 -22.74 -4.22 4.29
CA ARG A 99 -23.63 -5.34 3.96
C ARG A 99 -25.02 -5.17 4.60
N GLY A 100 -25.06 -4.78 5.87
CA GLY A 100 -26.32 -4.53 6.58
C GLY A 100 -27.16 -3.41 5.97
N LEU A 101 -26.51 -2.34 5.50
CA LEU A 101 -27.17 -1.17 4.91
C LEU A 101 -27.52 -1.36 3.43
N ALA A 102 -26.68 -2.07 2.66
CA ALA A 102 -26.92 -2.35 1.26
C ALA A 102 -28.06 -3.36 1.08
N GLY A 103 -28.13 -4.38 1.94
CA GLY A 103 -29.21 -5.37 1.97
C GLY A 103 -29.33 -6.20 0.69
N GLY A 104 -30.44 -6.93 0.57
CA GLY A 104 -30.81 -7.70 -0.62
C GLY A 104 -29.72 -8.64 -1.11
N ALA A 105 -29.57 -8.73 -2.42
CA ALA A 105 -28.52 -9.53 -3.05
C ALA A 105 -27.11 -8.97 -2.90
N LEU A 106 -26.94 -7.67 -2.67
CA LEU A 106 -25.61 -7.05 -2.47
C LEU A 106 -24.92 -7.57 -1.20
N ALA A 107 -25.69 -7.81 -0.13
CA ALA A 107 -25.17 -8.36 1.12
C ALA A 107 -24.59 -9.77 0.98
N ARG A 108 -24.92 -10.49 -0.11
CA ARG A 108 -24.47 -11.87 -0.38
C ARG A 108 -23.30 -11.95 -1.37
N VAL A 109 -22.88 -10.83 -1.97
CA VAL A 109 -21.78 -10.82 -2.92
C VAL A 109 -20.47 -11.10 -2.15
N PRO A 110 -19.66 -12.09 -2.57
CA PRO A 110 -18.40 -12.39 -1.91
C PRO A 110 -17.46 -11.18 -2.00
N ALA A 111 -16.61 -11.01 -0.99
CA ALA A 111 -15.80 -9.82 -0.79
C ALA A 111 -14.35 -10.18 -0.51
N VAL A 112 -13.46 -9.49 -1.23
CA VAL A 112 -12.04 -9.39 -0.93
C VAL A 112 -11.81 -8.03 -0.27
N VAL A 113 -11.21 -8.03 0.92
CA VAL A 113 -10.78 -6.79 1.58
C VAL A 113 -9.27 -6.69 1.54
N TYR A 114 -8.75 -5.59 0.99
CA TYR A 114 -7.34 -5.29 0.94
C TYR A 114 -6.90 -4.36 2.07
N TYR A 115 -5.99 -4.86 2.89
CA TYR A 115 -5.43 -4.17 4.04
C TYR A 115 -4.17 -3.36 3.66
N HIS A 116 -4.37 -2.07 3.34
CA HIS A 116 -3.27 -1.12 3.11
C HIS A 116 -2.54 -0.77 4.41
N GLU A 117 -3.30 -0.73 5.50
CA GLU A 117 -2.86 -0.32 6.83
C GLU A 117 -3.61 -1.13 7.90
N ASN A 118 -3.13 -1.03 9.13
CA ASN A 118 -3.67 -1.73 10.29
C ASN A 118 -3.86 -0.75 11.45
N GLN A 119 -5.12 -0.50 11.81
CA GLN A 119 -5.47 0.43 12.87
C GLN A 119 -5.16 -0.11 14.27
N LEU A 120 -4.88 -1.41 14.48
CA LEU A 120 -4.48 -1.95 15.79
C LEU A 120 -3.08 -1.48 16.23
N VAL A 121 -2.18 -1.22 15.28
CA VAL A 121 -0.79 -0.85 15.55
C VAL A 121 -0.43 0.55 15.05
N TYR A 122 -1.41 1.29 14.51
CA TYR A 122 -1.17 2.64 14.02
C TYR A 122 -0.75 3.55 15.19
N PRO A 123 0.35 4.32 15.07
CA PRO A 123 0.88 5.09 16.17
C PRO A 123 -0.12 6.14 16.64
N ASN A 124 -0.53 6.05 17.92
CA ASN A 124 -1.36 7.07 18.54
C ASN A 124 -0.49 8.03 19.38
N ARG A 125 -0.45 9.30 18.96
CA ARG A 125 0.26 10.36 19.67
C ARG A 125 -0.49 10.85 20.92
N HIS A 126 -1.80 10.62 20.97
CA HIS A 126 -2.67 11.02 22.07
C HIS A 126 -3.54 9.82 22.47
N THR A 127 -2.98 8.93 23.29
CA THR A 127 -3.67 7.71 23.78
C THR A 127 -5.02 7.99 24.43
N ALA A 128 -5.18 9.17 25.07
CA ALA A 128 -6.45 9.63 25.64
C ALA A 128 -7.57 9.89 24.60
N GLU A 129 -7.22 10.06 23.32
CA GLU A 129 -8.17 10.27 22.21
C GLU A 129 -8.29 9.04 21.31
N TRP A 130 -7.78 7.88 21.74
CA TRP A 130 -7.83 6.67 20.92
C TRP A 130 -9.27 6.19 20.77
N ASP A 131 -9.76 6.28 19.55
CA ASP A 131 -11.06 5.76 19.20
C ASP A 131 -10.95 4.28 18.84
N LEU A 132 -11.35 3.43 19.79
CA LEU A 132 -11.40 1.98 19.62
C LEU A 132 -12.30 1.54 18.45
N GLN A 133 -13.13 2.43 17.88
CA GLN A 133 -13.92 2.09 16.70
C GLN A 133 -13.05 1.85 15.45
N PHE A 134 -11.88 2.49 15.27
CA PHE A 134 -11.09 2.25 14.05
C PHE A 134 -10.50 0.84 13.98
N PRO A 135 -9.84 0.32 15.04
CA PRO A 135 -9.43 -1.08 15.03
C PRO A 135 -10.62 -2.04 15.03
N LEU A 136 -11.72 -1.69 15.71
CA LEU A 136 -12.94 -2.51 15.67
C LEU A 136 -13.51 -2.62 14.25
N THR A 137 -13.57 -1.53 13.49
CA THR A 137 -13.94 -1.52 12.07
C THR A 137 -13.05 -2.45 11.25
N ASN A 138 -11.72 -2.42 11.46
CA ASN A 138 -10.85 -3.34 10.75
C ASN A 138 -11.15 -4.81 11.08
N ILE A 139 -11.43 -5.14 12.35
CA ILE A 139 -11.76 -6.49 12.80
C ILE A 139 -13.13 -6.94 12.26
N THR A 140 -14.16 -6.11 12.35
CA THR A 140 -15.51 -6.45 11.87
C THR A 140 -15.54 -6.60 10.36
N THR A 141 -14.79 -5.76 9.64
CA THR A 141 -14.56 -5.91 8.20
C THR A 141 -13.87 -7.23 7.89
N ALA A 142 -12.80 -7.56 8.60
CA ALA A 142 -12.08 -8.82 8.40
C ALA A 142 -13.01 -10.00 8.63
N LEU A 143 -13.82 -9.98 9.69
CA LEU A 143 -14.80 -11.02 10.01
C LEU A 143 -15.91 -11.17 8.95
N SER A 144 -16.29 -10.08 8.27
CA SER A 144 -17.34 -10.06 7.24
C SER A 144 -16.86 -10.51 5.85
N ALA A 145 -15.57 -10.33 5.54
CA ALA A 145 -15.01 -10.66 4.22
C ALA A 145 -14.89 -12.17 3.98
N GLU A 146 -14.93 -12.60 2.72
CA GLU A 146 -14.62 -13.97 2.33
C GLU A 146 -13.10 -14.18 2.22
N CYS A 147 -12.35 -13.14 1.85
CA CYS A 147 -10.89 -13.15 1.90
C CYS A 147 -10.33 -11.80 2.36
N CYS A 148 -9.33 -11.85 3.24
CA CYS A 148 -8.55 -10.68 3.64
C CYS A 148 -7.16 -10.74 2.99
N VAL A 149 -6.75 -9.67 2.33
CA VAL A 149 -5.44 -9.56 1.68
C VAL A 149 -4.63 -8.53 2.42
N PHE A 150 -3.42 -8.88 2.85
CA PHE A 150 -2.50 -7.97 3.51
C PHE A 150 -1.31 -7.70 2.60
N ASN A 151 -0.82 -6.46 2.61
CA ASN A 151 0.34 -6.04 1.81
C ASN A 151 1.64 -6.78 2.17
N THR A 152 1.78 -7.22 3.43
CA THR A 152 2.94 -7.94 3.96
C THR A 152 2.55 -8.99 4.99
N ARG A 153 3.41 -9.99 5.20
CA ARG A 153 3.30 -10.97 6.28
C ARG A 153 3.39 -10.27 7.63
N TRP A 154 4.27 -9.30 7.79
CA TRP A 154 4.38 -8.49 8.99
C TRP A 154 3.05 -7.82 9.36
N ASN A 155 2.35 -7.20 8.39
CA ASN A 155 1.05 -6.57 8.64
C ASN A 155 -0.01 -7.60 9.04
N LEU A 156 -0.08 -8.74 8.36
CA LEU A 156 -1.00 -9.82 8.72
C LEU A 156 -0.73 -10.37 10.13
N ASP A 157 0.51 -10.72 10.42
CA ASP A 157 0.88 -11.36 11.68
C ASP A 157 0.66 -10.41 12.86
N THR A 158 1.02 -9.12 12.71
CA THR A 158 0.74 -8.11 13.74
C THR A 158 -0.76 -7.87 13.89
N PHE A 159 -1.54 -7.80 12.80
CA PHE A 159 -2.99 -7.67 12.87
C PHE A 159 -3.62 -8.81 13.69
N VAL A 160 -3.24 -10.05 13.40
CA VAL A 160 -3.77 -11.24 14.07
C VAL A 160 -3.32 -11.30 15.54
N ALA A 161 -2.05 -10.99 15.82
CA ALA A 161 -1.48 -11.05 17.17
C ALA A 161 -2.08 -10.01 18.12
N GLU A 162 -2.46 -8.83 17.63
CA GLU A 162 -3.00 -7.76 18.47
C GLU A 162 -4.50 -7.92 18.82
N ILE A 163 -5.26 -8.68 18.02
CA ILE A 163 -6.71 -8.88 18.22
C ILE A 163 -7.06 -9.33 19.66
N PRO A 164 -6.43 -10.38 20.24
CA PRO A 164 -6.78 -10.82 21.59
C PRO A 164 -6.51 -9.75 22.65
N GLY A 165 -5.42 -8.99 22.51
CA GLY A 165 -5.06 -7.88 23.40
C GLY A 165 -6.06 -6.74 23.31
N PHE A 166 -6.44 -6.37 22.09
CA PHE A 166 -7.43 -5.34 21.83
C PHE A 166 -8.82 -5.71 22.37
N ILE A 167 -9.31 -6.92 22.13
CA ILE A 167 -10.63 -7.37 22.61
C ILE A 167 -10.72 -7.31 24.14
N ARG A 168 -9.63 -7.63 24.86
CA ARG A 168 -9.61 -7.59 26.34
C ARG A 168 -9.80 -6.18 26.91
N GLN A 169 -9.69 -5.12 26.12
CA GLN A 169 -9.91 -3.74 26.55
C GLN A 169 -11.40 -3.40 26.73
N PHE A 170 -12.32 -4.22 26.18
CA PHE A 170 -13.77 -4.01 26.28
C PHE A 170 -14.33 -4.57 27.60
N PRO A 171 -15.48 -4.04 28.10
CA PRO A 171 -15.95 -4.33 29.46
C PRO A 171 -16.34 -5.79 29.72
N ASP A 172 -16.98 -6.48 28.77
CA ASP A 172 -17.45 -7.87 28.93
C ASP A 172 -17.60 -8.62 27.58
N HIS A 173 -18.01 -9.89 27.65
CA HIS A 173 -18.33 -10.73 26.49
C HIS A 173 -17.24 -10.85 25.41
N HIS A 174 -15.97 -10.98 25.80
CA HIS A 174 -14.84 -11.12 24.88
C HIS A 174 -14.99 -12.32 23.92
N PRO A 175 -15.23 -12.09 22.61
CA PRO A 175 -15.39 -13.19 21.66
C PRO A 175 -14.08 -13.95 21.47
N ARG A 176 -14.17 -15.29 21.50
CA ARG A 176 -13.03 -16.20 21.30
C ARG A 176 -12.91 -16.60 19.83
N GLY A 177 -11.71 -16.97 19.40
CA GLY A 177 -11.51 -17.49 18.04
C GLY A 177 -11.47 -16.41 16.95
N VAL A 178 -11.51 -15.11 17.30
CA VAL A 178 -11.60 -14.01 16.31
C VAL A 178 -10.33 -13.96 15.45
N ALA A 179 -9.17 -13.99 16.09
CA ALA A 179 -7.88 -13.94 15.42
C ALA A 179 -7.71 -15.14 14.47
N GLU A 180 -8.05 -16.34 14.92
CA GLU A 180 -7.94 -17.58 14.18
C GLU A 180 -8.90 -17.60 12.98
N ARG A 181 -10.14 -17.12 13.14
CA ARG A 181 -11.11 -17.04 12.05
C ARG A 181 -10.69 -16.06 10.97
N ILE A 182 -10.06 -14.94 11.35
CA ILE A 182 -9.53 -13.98 10.38
C ILE A 182 -8.30 -14.57 9.70
N ALA A 183 -7.32 -15.04 10.47
CA ALA A 183 -6.11 -15.65 9.93
C ALA A 183 -6.41 -16.79 8.95
N ALA A 184 -7.42 -17.62 9.27
CA ALA A 184 -7.84 -18.72 8.42
C ALA A 184 -8.24 -18.28 7.02
N LYS A 185 -8.76 -17.06 6.81
CA LYS A 185 -9.19 -16.50 5.52
C LYS A 185 -8.29 -15.39 4.96
N SER A 186 -7.14 -15.18 5.58
CA SER A 186 -6.17 -14.15 5.17
C SER A 186 -5.09 -14.70 4.24
N THR A 187 -4.58 -13.84 3.36
CA THR A 187 -3.41 -14.09 2.51
C THR A 187 -2.55 -12.83 2.38
N VAL A 188 -1.34 -12.98 1.85
CA VAL A 188 -0.42 -11.87 1.61
C VAL A 188 -0.27 -11.68 0.09
N LEU A 189 -0.57 -10.48 -0.37
CA LEU A 189 -0.32 -10.05 -1.74
C LEU A 189 0.05 -8.56 -1.70
N ALA A 190 1.26 -8.26 -2.14
CA ALA A 190 1.83 -6.92 -2.10
C ALA A 190 1.10 -5.97 -3.06
N PRO A 191 1.10 -4.65 -2.79
CA PRO A 191 0.54 -3.67 -3.70
C PRO A 191 1.44 -3.53 -4.92
N PRO A 192 0.89 -3.60 -6.14
CA PRO A 192 1.65 -3.31 -7.34
C PRO A 192 1.98 -1.82 -7.49
N PHE A 193 3.00 -1.50 -8.28
CA PHE A 193 3.26 -0.14 -8.77
C PHE A 193 3.47 -0.13 -10.29
N ASP A 194 3.29 1.04 -10.90
CA ASP A 194 3.53 1.29 -12.32
C ASP A 194 5.01 1.62 -12.57
N PRO A 195 5.76 0.78 -13.31
CA PRO A 195 7.16 1.02 -13.60
C PRO A 195 7.39 2.06 -14.70
N THR A 196 6.38 2.39 -15.50
CA THR A 196 6.50 3.20 -16.74
C THR A 196 7.22 4.54 -16.54
N PRO A 197 6.92 5.35 -15.49
CA PRO A 197 7.62 6.61 -15.27
C PRO A 197 9.12 6.42 -15.03
N PHE A 198 9.51 5.32 -14.38
CA PHE A 198 10.89 5.01 -14.03
C PHE A 198 11.66 4.34 -15.17
N ASP A 199 10.98 3.58 -16.04
CA ASP A 199 11.57 3.07 -17.28
C ASP A 199 11.92 4.19 -18.26
N SER A 200 11.16 5.27 -18.22
CA SER A 200 11.37 6.46 -19.05
C SER A 200 12.44 7.41 -18.49
N ALA A 201 12.92 7.18 -17.26
CA ALA A 201 13.91 8.01 -16.58
C ALA A 201 15.29 7.32 -16.59
N PRO A 202 16.23 7.74 -17.47
CA PRO A 202 17.57 7.17 -17.46
C PRO A 202 18.30 7.53 -16.15
N VAL A 203 19.10 6.60 -15.64
CA VAL A 203 19.97 6.85 -14.47
C VAL A 203 20.94 7.98 -14.81
N ALA A 204 20.87 9.06 -14.03
CA ALA A 204 21.59 10.31 -14.28
C ALA A 204 22.16 10.87 -12.96
N ARG A 205 23.17 10.18 -12.42
CA ARG A 205 23.82 10.54 -11.16
C ARG A 205 24.86 11.65 -11.35
N SER A 206 24.97 12.55 -10.37
CA SER A 206 25.99 13.60 -10.33
C SER A 206 27.35 13.06 -9.87
N GLU A 207 28.39 13.91 -9.78
CA GLU A 207 29.69 13.50 -9.22
C GLU A 207 29.63 13.22 -7.70
N ARG A 208 28.78 13.95 -6.98
CA ARG A 208 28.55 13.78 -5.54
C ARG A 208 27.55 12.64 -5.31
N CYS A 209 27.77 11.86 -4.25
CA CYS A 209 26.76 10.88 -3.83
C CYS A 209 25.48 11.61 -3.42
N ARG A 210 24.33 11.22 -3.99
CA ARG A 210 23.03 11.82 -3.66
C ARG A 210 22.18 10.87 -2.80
N ILE A 211 21.78 11.36 -1.63
CA ILE A 211 20.87 10.68 -0.71
C ILE A 211 19.48 11.28 -0.88
N VAL A 212 18.48 10.44 -1.14
CA VAL A 212 17.07 10.85 -1.21
C VAL A 212 16.27 10.32 -0.03
N TRP A 213 15.42 11.16 0.53
CA TRP A 213 14.39 10.80 1.50
C TRP A 213 13.01 10.99 0.86
N PRO A 214 12.42 9.95 0.25
CA PRO A 214 11.23 10.06 -0.58
C PRO A 214 9.94 9.83 0.23
N HIS A 215 9.74 10.60 1.29
CA HIS A 215 8.60 10.42 2.20
C HIS A 215 7.77 11.69 2.33
N ARG A 216 6.47 11.50 2.60
CA ARG A 216 5.61 12.60 3.06
C ARG A 216 6.19 13.20 4.34
N TRP A 217 6.03 14.50 4.49
CA TRP A 217 6.52 15.23 5.66
C TRP A 217 5.56 15.00 6.81
N GLU A 218 5.64 13.81 7.37
CA GLU A 218 4.81 13.36 8.48
C GLU A 218 5.72 12.74 9.53
N HIS A 219 5.31 12.85 10.77
CA HIS A 219 6.18 12.45 11.86
C HIS A 219 6.38 10.94 11.98
N ASP A 220 5.42 10.15 11.51
CA ASP A 220 5.55 8.69 11.48
C ASP A 220 6.61 8.21 10.48
N LYS A 221 7.07 9.11 9.60
CA LYS A 221 8.25 8.92 8.74
C LYS A 221 9.57 9.31 9.40
N ASN A 222 9.52 9.84 10.62
CA ASN A 222 10.67 10.23 11.46
C ASN A 222 11.74 11.06 10.70
N PRO A 223 11.38 12.24 10.18
CA PRO A 223 12.34 13.11 9.49
C PRO A 223 13.47 13.59 10.41
N GLU A 224 13.25 13.68 11.72
CA GLU A 224 14.26 14.10 12.70
C GLU A 224 15.48 13.17 12.70
N GLU A 225 15.27 11.85 12.68
CA GLU A 225 16.34 10.86 12.58
C GLU A 225 17.10 10.99 11.25
N PHE A 226 16.40 11.27 10.15
CA PHE A 226 17.02 11.46 8.85
C PHE A 226 17.93 12.69 8.84
N PHE A 227 17.39 13.86 9.23
CA PHE A 227 18.16 15.10 9.29
C PHE A 227 19.32 15.00 10.27
N SER A 228 19.14 14.37 11.43
CA SER A 228 20.23 14.13 12.38
C SER A 228 21.38 13.34 11.73
N ALA A 229 21.06 12.27 10.97
CA ALA A 229 22.07 11.47 10.31
C ALA A 229 22.85 12.26 9.24
N VAL A 230 22.16 12.99 8.35
CA VAL A 230 22.83 13.77 7.31
C VAL A 230 23.58 14.97 7.88
N SER A 231 23.09 15.62 8.93
CA SER A 231 23.81 16.71 9.60
C SER A 231 25.09 16.22 10.29
N ARG A 232 25.10 15.02 10.88
CA ARG A 232 26.32 14.40 11.42
C ARG A 232 27.37 14.18 10.32
N LEU A 233 26.97 13.61 9.19
CA LEU A 233 27.85 13.38 8.04
C LEU A 233 28.40 14.70 7.46
N ALA A 234 27.57 15.74 7.40
CA ALA A 234 27.99 17.07 6.97
C ALA A 234 29.01 17.69 7.95
N ALA A 235 28.79 17.54 9.26
CA ALA A 235 29.73 18.01 10.30
C ALA A 235 31.07 17.27 10.29
N GLU A 236 31.09 16.03 9.80
CA GLU A 236 32.32 15.25 9.54
C GLU A 236 33.08 15.73 8.29
N GLY A 237 32.52 16.68 7.53
CA GLY A 237 33.14 17.24 6.33
C GLY A 237 32.94 16.41 5.06
N LEU A 238 32.03 15.43 5.08
CA LEU A 238 31.74 14.62 3.89
C LEU A 238 31.02 15.46 2.83
N ASP A 239 31.34 15.15 1.57
CA ASP A 239 30.81 15.83 0.40
C ASP A 239 29.74 14.97 -0.29
N PHE A 240 28.48 15.41 -0.22
CA PHE A 240 27.32 14.68 -0.73
C PHE A 240 26.13 15.62 -0.97
N GLU A 241 25.11 15.12 -1.66
CA GLU A 241 23.86 15.82 -1.94
C GLU A 241 22.70 15.17 -1.19
N VAL A 242 21.70 15.98 -0.83
CA VAL A 242 20.47 15.57 -0.15
C VAL A 242 19.26 16.06 -0.93
N ALA A 243 18.34 15.14 -1.21
CA ALA A 243 17.02 15.42 -1.77
C ALA A 243 15.93 14.99 -0.78
N VAL A 244 15.09 15.91 -0.35
CA VAL A 244 13.92 15.65 0.50
C VAL A 244 12.67 15.76 -0.37
N ALA A 245 12.08 14.61 -0.73
CA ALA A 245 11.05 14.55 -1.77
C ALA A 245 9.71 14.07 -1.20
N GLY A 246 8.76 14.99 -1.01
CA GLY A 246 7.44 14.60 -0.57
C GLY A 246 6.51 15.75 -0.22
N GLN A 247 5.24 15.41 -0.07
CA GLN A 247 4.17 16.35 0.28
C GLN A 247 4.40 16.95 1.67
N ALA A 248 4.36 18.29 1.75
CA ALA A 248 4.38 19.05 2.98
C ALA A 248 3.00 19.08 3.66
N PHE A 249 2.98 19.02 4.99
CA PHE A 249 1.79 19.23 5.81
C PHE A 249 2.03 20.38 6.78
N ARG A 250 0.96 21.12 7.11
CA ARG A 250 1.05 22.36 7.90
C ARG A 250 1.78 22.19 9.24
N GLU A 251 1.67 21.02 9.86
CA GLU A 251 2.25 20.75 11.18
C GLU A 251 3.75 20.47 11.15
N THR A 252 4.29 20.04 10.02
CA THR A 252 5.70 19.61 9.87
C THR A 252 6.50 20.52 8.96
N GLU A 253 5.85 21.31 8.10
CA GLU A 253 6.49 22.11 7.05
C GLU A 253 7.60 23.02 7.57
N GLU A 254 7.34 23.79 8.63
CA GLU A 254 8.32 24.73 9.17
C GLU A 254 9.57 24.02 9.69
N THR A 255 9.41 22.98 10.50
CA THR A 255 10.53 22.20 11.05
C THR A 255 11.34 21.50 9.96
N MET A 256 10.66 20.94 8.95
CA MET A 256 11.31 20.31 7.80
C MET A 256 12.16 21.31 7.01
N ARG A 257 11.62 22.50 6.72
CA ARG A 257 12.34 23.54 5.95
C ARG A 257 13.56 24.04 6.73
N GLN A 258 13.42 24.32 8.03
CA GLN A 258 14.54 24.74 8.88
C GLN A 258 15.66 23.69 8.92
N ALA A 259 15.31 22.41 9.08
CA ALA A 259 16.28 21.32 9.10
C ALA A 259 16.97 21.12 7.74
N ALA A 260 16.23 21.29 6.64
CA ALA A 260 16.77 21.21 5.30
C ALA A 260 17.71 22.38 4.97
N GLU A 261 17.35 23.62 5.34
CA GLU A 261 18.17 24.81 5.13
C GLU A 261 19.56 24.70 5.79
N ALA A 262 19.65 24.02 6.94
CA ALA A 262 20.90 23.76 7.63
C ALA A 262 21.91 22.91 6.82
N LEU A 263 21.47 22.24 5.75
CA LEU A 263 22.32 21.47 4.84
C LEU A 263 23.05 22.34 3.80
N GLY A 264 22.66 23.61 3.63
CA GLY A 264 23.32 24.55 2.73
C GLY A 264 23.44 24.03 1.29
N ASP A 265 24.66 24.02 0.76
CA ASP A 265 25.00 23.58 -0.60
C ASP A 265 24.81 22.07 -0.86
N ARG A 266 24.48 21.29 0.18
CA ARG A 266 24.16 19.87 0.05
C ARG A 266 22.69 19.67 -0.32
N LEU A 267 21.80 20.61 -0.01
CA LEU A 267 20.38 20.47 -0.33
C LEU A 267 20.14 20.79 -1.81
N VAL A 268 19.77 19.78 -2.59
CA VAL A 268 19.50 19.93 -4.04
C VAL A 268 18.01 19.89 -4.40
N HIS A 269 17.17 19.40 -3.50
CA HIS A 269 15.72 19.35 -3.66
C HIS A 269 15.02 19.28 -2.30
N CYS A 270 13.94 20.04 -2.08
CA CYS A 270 13.20 20.03 -0.82
C CYS A 270 11.73 20.41 -0.97
N ASP A 271 11.00 19.72 -1.85
CA ASP A 271 9.57 19.92 -2.05
C ASP A 271 8.91 18.64 -2.59
N GLN A 272 7.60 18.68 -2.77
CA GLN A 272 6.91 17.65 -3.54
C GLN A 272 7.24 17.82 -5.03
N PRO A 273 7.70 16.76 -5.74
CA PRO A 273 7.84 16.80 -7.20
C PRO A 273 6.49 17.16 -7.88
N ALA A 274 6.52 17.91 -8.98
CA ALA A 274 5.30 18.40 -9.60
C ALA A 274 4.45 17.26 -10.21
N ASP A 275 5.13 16.25 -10.75
CA ASP A 275 4.50 15.08 -11.34
C ASP A 275 5.35 13.80 -11.16
N ARG A 276 4.84 12.69 -11.73
CA ARG A 276 5.49 11.37 -11.66
C ARG A 276 6.79 11.31 -12.47
N SER A 277 6.92 12.08 -13.55
CA SER A 277 8.14 12.13 -14.36
C SER A 277 9.26 12.83 -13.60
N GLU A 278 8.99 13.98 -12.99
CA GLU A 278 9.97 14.67 -12.13
C GLU A 278 10.39 13.82 -10.93
N TYR A 279 9.42 13.13 -10.30
CA TYR A 279 9.74 12.21 -9.21
C TYR A 279 10.65 11.07 -9.67
N ALA A 280 10.36 10.46 -10.82
CA ALA A 280 11.19 9.41 -11.39
C ALA A 280 12.60 9.89 -11.73
N GLN A 281 12.75 11.07 -12.32
CA GLN A 281 14.06 11.69 -12.60
C GLN A 281 14.84 11.97 -11.31
N LEU A 282 14.17 12.49 -10.27
CA LEU A 282 14.80 12.73 -8.98
C LEU A 282 15.33 11.42 -8.37
N LEU A 283 14.54 10.35 -8.38
CA LEU A 283 14.98 9.04 -7.90
C LEU A 283 16.10 8.44 -8.77
N ALA A 284 16.03 8.56 -10.10
CA ALA A 284 17.06 8.09 -11.02
C ALA A 284 18.39 8.86 -10.88
N SER A 285 18.36 10.07 -10.31
CA SER A 285 19.55 10.86 -9.99
C SER A 285 20.20 10.50 -8.64
N ALA A 286 19.52 9.73 -7.80
CA ALA A 286 19.98 9.40 -6.46
C ALA A 286 20.79 8.09 -6.42
N ASP A 287 21.70 8.02 -5.45
CA ASP A 287 22.51 6.83 -5.17
C ASP A 287 21.86 5.98 -4.08
N VAL A 288 21.36 6.62 -3.03
CA VAL A 288 20.81 5.97 -1.84
C VAL A 288 19.44 6.55 -1.53
N ALA A 289 18.45 5.69 -1.33
CA ALA A 289 17.16 6.07 -0.78
C ALA A 289 17.10 5.66 0.69
N VAL A 290 16.65 6.56 1.55
CA VAL A 290 16.57 6.33 2.99
C VAL A 290 15.13 6.35 3.44
N SER A 291 14.74 5.37 4.25
CA SER A 291 13.59 5.51 5.13
C SER A 291 14.02 5.52 6.57
N THR A 292 13.41 6.41 7.35
CA THR A 292 13.50 6.45 8.81
C THR A 292 12.18 6.11 9.48
N ALA A 293 11.21 5.58 8.73
CA ALA A 293 9.84 5.45 9.21
C ALA A 293 9.74 4.61 10.50
N ILE A 294 8.92 5.10 11.42
CA ILE A 294 8.50 4.40 12.64
C ILE A 294 7.12 3.75 12.47
N ASN A 295 6.44 4.04 11.36
CA ASN A 295 5.24 3.36 10.89
C ASN A 295 5.23 3.23 9.36
N GLU A 296 5.13 1.99 8.88
CA GLU A 296 5.08 1.65 7.45
C GLU A 296 4.61 0.19 7.31
N PHE A 297 3.68 -0.06 6.39
CA PHE A 297 3.16 -1.41 6.15
C PHE A 297 3.71 -2.05 4.88
N PHE A 298 4.34 -1.27 3.98
CA PHE A 298 5.00 -1.78 2.78
C PHE A 298 6.15 -0.88 2.27
N GLY A 299 5.89 0.43 2.12
CA GLY A 299 6.88 1.41 1.65
C GLY A 299 7.03 1.48 0.13
N ILE A 300 5.94 1.76 -0.61
CA ILE A 300 5.95 1.86 -2.08
C ILE A 300 7.02 2.85 -2.59
N ALA A 301 7.16 4.03 -1.97
CA ALA A 301 8.15 5.03 -2.38
C ALA A 301 9.60 4.49 -2.35
N MET A 302 9.89 3.57 -1.42
CA MET A 302 11.20 2.93 -1.33
C MET A 302 11.37 1.82 -2.38
N ILE A 303 10.29 1.11 -2.76
CA ILE A 303 10.29 0.16 -3.89
C ILE A 303 10.51 0.92 -5.21
N GLU A 304 9.82 2.04 -5.40
CA GLU A 304 9.98 2.92 -6.57
C GLU A 304 11.43 3.42 -6.66
N ALA A 305 12.03 3.86 -5.54
CA ALA A 305 13.43 4.26 -5.50
C ALA A 305 14.39 3.11 -5.85
N CYS A 306 14.13 1.88 -5.35
CA CYS A 306 14.92 0.70 -5.74
C CYS A 306 14.84 0.43 -7.24
N TYR A 307 13.64 0.54 -7.82
CA TYR A 307 13.41 0.35 -9.25
C TYR A 307 14.14 1.41 -10.08
N ALA A 308 14.11 2.66 -9.63
CA ALA A 308 14.82 3.80 -10.23
C ALA A 308 16.35 3.74 -10.05
N GLY A 309 16.86 2.84 -9.19
CA GLY A 309 18.29 2.52 -9.09
C GLY A 309 18.98 2.89 -7.81
N CYS A 310 18.24 3.32 -6.80
CA CYS A 310 18.79 3.61 -5.49
C CYS A 310 19.15 2.32 -4.73
N LEU A 311 20.22 2.36 -3.94
CA LEU A 311 20.39 1.43 -2.81
C LEU A 311 19.40 1.85 -1.70
N PRO A 312 18.48 1.00 -1.25
CA PRO A 312 17.64 1.32 -0.11
C PRO A 312 18.40 1.11 1.22
N LEU A 313 18.30 2.07 2.12
CA LEU A 313 18.62 1.94 3.53
C LEU A 313 17.34 2.13 4.33
N VAL A 314 16.90 1.06 4.98
CA VAL A 314 15.61 0.99 5.67
C VAL A 314 15.80 0.52 7.11
N PRO A 315 14.91 0.83 8.05
CA PRO A 315 15.13 0.44 9.43
C PRO A 315 14.80 -1.05 9.63
N ALA A 316 15.49 -1.72 10.57
CA ALA A 316 15.31 -3.13 10.93
C ALA A 316 14.03 -3.37 11.78
N ARG A 317 12.90 -2.84 11.32
CA ARG A 317 11.58 -2.89 11.97
C ARG A 317 10.48 -2.85 10.91
N LEU A 318 9.23 -3.05 11.32
CA LEU A 318 8.06 -2.96 10.45
C LEU A 318 8.13 -4.00 9.31
N ALA A 319 7.53 -3.69 8.17
CA ALA A 319 7.58 -4.49 6.94
C ALA A 319 8.97 -4.55 6.27
N TYR A 320 9.91 -3.68 6.65
CA TYR A 320 11.15 -3.50 5.89
C TYR A 320 12.06 -4.74 5.82
N PRO A 321 12.29 -5.51 6.90
CA PRO A 321 13.09 -6.73 6.82
C PRO A 321 12.50 -7.78 5.87
N GLU A 322 11.16 -7.88 5.79
CA GLU A 322 10.46 -8.78 4.87
C GLU A 322 10.63 -8.33 3.41
N VAL A 323 10.44 -7.05 3.15
CA VAL A 323 10.40 -6.50 1.78
C VAL A 323 11.81 -6.34 1.19
N TYR A 324 12.78 -5.87 1.97
CA TYR A 324 14.11 -5.49 1.49
C TYR A 324 15.20 -6.52 1.85
N GLY A 325 14.94 -7.38 2.83
CA GLY A 325 15.93 -8.29 3.38
C GLY A 325 16.86 -7.60 4.40
N PRO A 326 17.49 -8.39 5.29
CA PRO A 326 18.25 -7.87 6.43
C PRO A 326 19.47 -7.04 6.01
N ASP A 327 20.11 -7.36 4.89
CA ASP A 327 21.32 -6.68 4.42
C ASP A 327 21.09 -5.21 4.02
N ARG A 328 19.84 -4.80 3.81
CA ARG A 328 19.45 -3.41 3.50
C ARG A 328 18.92 -2.67 4.73
N CYS A 329 18.84 -3.36 5.86
CA CYS A 329 18.33 -2.81 7.10
C CYS A 329 19.44 -2.14 7.94
N TYR A 330 19.08 -1.16 8.76
CA TYR A 330 19.92 -0.62 9.84
C TYR A 330 19.17 -0.69 11.17
N ARG A 331 19.87 -0.94 12.28
CA ARG A 331 19.23 -1.18 13.59
C ARG A 331 19.01 0.09 14.39
N ASP A 332 19.92 1.05 14.28
CA ASP A 332 19.92 2.29 15.05
C ASP A 332 20.55 3.46 14.26
N ALA A 333 20.52 4.64 14.86
CA ALA A 333 21.01 5.87 14.24
C ALA A 333 22.53 5.83 13.93
N ASP A 334 23.33 5.11 14.72
CA ASP A 334 24.77 5.02 14.49
C ASP A 334 25.07 4.09 13.31
N GLU A 335 24.33 2.99 13.18
CA GLU A 335 24.40 2.13 12.00
C GLU A 335 23.91 2.86 10.74
N LEU A 336 22.83 3.64 10.82
CA LEU A 336 22.38 4.48 9.69
C LEU A 336 23.49 5.40 9.20
N VAL A 337 24.12 6.15 10.11
CA VAL A 337 25.23 7.05 9.79
C VAL A 337 26.42 6.29 9.22
N ALA A 338 26.78 5.14 9.81
CA ALA A 338 27.89 4.33 9.32
C ALA A 338 27.67 3.82 7.88
N ARG A 339 26.45 3.35 7.58
CA ARG A 339 26.10 2.86 6.24
C ARG A 339 25.99 3.97 5.21
N LEU A 340 25.48 5.14 5.60
CA LEU A 340 25.46 6.31 4.73
C LEU A 340 26.88 6.81 4.44
N ARG A 341 27.77 6.84 5.44
CA ARG A 341 29.18 7.17 5.23
C ARG A 341 29.83 6.23 4.21
N ASP A 342 29.62 4.93 4.38
CA ASP A 342 30.14 3.91 3.46
C ASP A 342 29.63 4.14 2.02
N ALA A 343 28.32 4.38 1.87
CA ALA A 343 27.71 4.66 0.57
C ALA A 343 28.21 5.97 -0.06
N ILE A 344 28.49 7.02 0.73
CA ILE A 344 29.07 8.27 0.22
C ILE A 344 30.49 8.03 -0.31
N VAL A 345 31.31 7.26 0.42
CA VAL A 345 32.72 7.03 0.07
C VAL A 345 32.87 6.09 -1.12
N HIS A 346 32.11 4.99 -1.14
CA HIS A 346 32.30 3.93 -2.13
C HIS A 346 31.34 4.04 -3.32
N ARG A 347 30.23 4.77 -3.17
CA ARG A 347 29.07 4.84 -4.08
C ARG A 347 28.49 3.47 -4.47
N PRO A 348 27.21 3.19 -4.18
CA PRO A 348 26.61 1.93 -4.58
C PRO A 348 26.49 1.83 -6.11
N GLU A 349 26.69 0.63 -6.65
CA GLU A 349 26.43 0.36 -8.06
C GLU A 349 24.98 0.71 -8.43
N PRO A 350 24.74 1.41 -9.56
CA PRO A 350 23.39 1.72 -10.01
C PRO A 350 22.59 0.46 -10.30
N MET A 351 21.28 0.52 -10.06
CA MET A 351 20.32 -0.56 -10.37
C MET A 351 20.51 -1.85 -9.54
N ALA A 352 21.43 -1.91 -8.59
CA ALA A 352 21.69 -3.11 -7.78
C ALA A 352 20.46 -3.62 -6.98
N ALA A 353 19.48 -2.74 -6.71
CA ALA A 353 18.23 -3.08 -6.03
C ALA A 353 17.03 -3.19 -6.99
N ARG A 354 17.19 -3.00 -8.30
CA ARG A 354 16.06 -2.96 -9.25
C ARG A 354 15.32 -4.30 -9.33
N ALA A 355 16.04 -5.41 -9.38
CA ALA A 355 15.45 -6.76 -9.39
C ALA A 355 14.60 -7.07 -8.15
N LEU A 356 14.87 -6.42 -7.00
CA LEU A 356 14.04 -6.53 -5.81
C LEU A 356 12.66 -5.91 -6.07
N ALA A 357 12.65 -4.72 -6.68
CA ALA A 357 11.46 -3.93 -6.97
C ALA A 357 10.63 -4.49 -8.14
N GLU A 358 11.27 -5.05 -9.17
CA GLU A 358 10.61 -5.64 -10.35
C GLU A 358 9.52 -6.67 -10.01
N ARG A 359 9.63 -7.34 -8.86
CA ARG A 359 8.64 -8.32 -8.40
C ARG A 359 7.30 -7.70 -8.00
N TYR A 360 7.27 -6.39 -7.80
CA TYR A 360 6.11 -5.63 -7.35
C TYR A 360 5.48 -4.78 -8.46
N THR A 361 5.83 -4.97 -9.73
CA THR A 361 5.16 -4.24 -10.81
C THR A 361 3.77 -4.80 -11.11
N PHE A 362 2.92 -4.03 -11.76
CA PHE A 362 1.60 -4.50 -12.21
C PHE A 362 1.70 -5.75 -13.08
N GLU A 363 2.66 -5.82 -14.00
CA GLU A 363 2.84 -6.97 -14.89
C GLU A 363 3.11 -8.27 -14.11
N ARG A 364 3.78 -8.18 -12.95
CA ARG A 364 4.07 -9.34 -12.11
C ARG A 364 2.94 -9.71 -11.17
N LEU A 365 2.20 -8.73 -10.65
CA LEU A 365 1.23 -8.97 -9.58
C LEU A 365 -0.23 -8.99 -10.04
N ALA A 366 -0.61 -8.25 -11.09
CA ALA A 366 -1.98 -8.22 -11.58
C ALA A 366 -2.56 -9.61 -11.92
N PRO A 367 -1.80 -10.55 -12.52
CA PRO A 367 -2.30 -11.92 -12.72
C PRO A 367 -2.69 -12.63 -11.41
N ARG A 368 -1.92 -12.41 -10.34
CA ARG A 368 -2.21 -12.98 -9.01
C ARG A 368 -3.47 -12.37 -8.37
N TYR A 369 -3.72 -11.08 -8.61
CA TYR A 369 -4.98 -10.45 -8.21
C TYR A 369 -6.16 -11.02 -9.00
N ALA A 370 -6.02 -11.19 -10.31
CA ALA A 370 -7.06 -11.79 -11.16
C ALA A 370 -7.43 -13.21 -10.71
N GLU A 371 -6.43 -14.05 -10.44
CA GLU A 371 -6.61 -15.40 -9.91
C GLU A 371 -7.34 -15.39 -8.55
N LEU A 372 -6.91 -14.50 -7.64
CA LEU A 372 -7.55 -14.36 -6.33
C LEU A 372 -9.02 -13.92 -6.45
N PHE A 373 -9.30 -12.94 -7.30
CA PHE A 373 -10.66 -12.43 -7.53
C PHE A 373 -11.56 -13.52 -8.11
N ALA A 374 -11.08 -14.25 -9.12
CA ALA A 374 -11.81 -15.36 -9.70
C ALA A 374 -12.06 -16.49 -8.70
N ALA A 375 -11.06 -16.85 -7.88
CA ALA A 375 -11.20 -17.90 -6.87
C ALA A 375 -12.27 -17.54 -5.83
N VAL A 376 -12.25 -16.30 -5.33
CA VAL A 376 -13.22 -15.84 -4.32
C VAL A 376 -14.62 -15.69 -4.90
N ALA A 377 -14.75 -15.16 -6.12
CA ALA A 377 -16.05 -15.01 -6.77
C ALA A 377 -16.76 -16.35 -7.04
N HIS A 378 -16.00 -17.40 -7.40
CA HIS A 378 -16.54 -18.73 -7.67
C HIS A 378 -16.65 -19.64 -6.44
N GLY A 379 -16.30 -19.16 -5.24
CA GLY A 379 -16.31 -19.96 -4.02
C GLY A 379 -15.31 -21.12 -4.01
N ALA A 380 -14.24 -21.02 -4.83
CA ALA A 380 -13.19 -22.02 -4.89
C ALA A 380 -12.29 -21.96 -3.64
N ALA A 381 -11.62 -23.08 -3.33
CA ALA A 381 -10.54 -23.06 -2.34
C ALA A 381 -9.44 -22.09 -2.81
N ARG A 382 -8.98 -21.22 -1.89
CA ARG A 382 -7.95 -20.20 -2.17
C ARG A 382 -6.66 -20.83 -2.71
N PRO A 383 -5.98 -20.21 -3.69
CA PRO A 383 -4.66 -20.63 -4.17
C PRO A 383 -3.55 -20.41 -3.14
#